data_AF-A0A8H9T9K4-F1
#
_entry.id   AF-A0A8H9T9K4-F1
#
_cell.length_a   1.000
_cell.length_b   1.000
_cell.length_c   1.000
_cell.angle_alpha   90.00
_cell.angle_beta   90.00
_cell.angle_gamma   90.00
#
_symmetry.space_group_name_H-M   'P 1'
#
loop_
_entity.id
_entity.type
_entity.pdbx_description
1 polymer ?
#
loop_
_entity_poly.entity_id
_entity_poly.type
_entity_poly.pdbx_seq_one_letter_code
_entity_poly.pdbx_strand_id
1 'polypeptide(L)' 'EKDVLPDKVPSLHWLYYSLAKLGGWYDSKRNGRVGVKALWKGWLKLADMVESAELLISIQQTEKL' A
#
# COMPACT_ATOMS: atom_id res chain seq x y z
N GLU A 1 19.50 2.09 -0.17
CA GLU A 1 19.33 3.25 0.73
C GLU A 1 17.99 3.17 1.43
N LYS A 2 17.83 3.73 2.64
CA LYS A 2 16.50 3.96 3.20
C LYS A 2 15.98 5.25 2.58
N ASP A 3 15.00 5.14 1.69
CA ASP A 3 14.33 6.32 1.14
C ASP A 3 13.75 7.14 2.29
N VAL A 4 14.09 8.43 2.32
CA VAL A 4 13.53 9.39 3.28
C VAL A 4 12.03 9.51 2.99
N LEU A 5 11.21 9.44 4.04
CA LEU A 5 9.76 9.63 3.89
C LEU A 5 9.49 11.03 3.31
N PRO A 6 8.52 11.16 2.40
CA PRO A 6 8.20 12.46 1.82
C PRO A 6 7.70 13.42 2.91
N ASP A 7 8.20 14.66 2.89
CA ASP A 7 7.80 15.71 3.85
C ASP A 7 6.31 16.09 3.73
N LYS A 8 5.71 15.83 2.58
CA LYS A 8 4.30 16.13 2.29
C LYS A 8 3.52 14.85 2.08
N VAL A 9 2.30 14.84 2.61
CA VAL A 9 1.34 13.77 2.37
C VAL A 9 1.12 13.62 0.85
N PRO A 10 1.28 12.41 0.29
CA PRO A 10 1.04 12.18 -1.13
C PRO A 10 -0.40 12.47 -1.55
N SER A 11 -0.60 12.74 -2.84
CA SER A 11 -1.92 13.03 -3.39
C SER A 11 -2.80 11.78 -3.51
N LEU A 12 -4.13 11.96 -3.60
CA LEU A 12 -5.05 10.87 -3.93
C LEU A 12 -4.73 10.21 -5.27
N HIS A 13 -4.24 10.99 -6.24
CA HIS A 13 -3.76 10.47 -7.51
C HIS A 13 -2.59 9.51 -7.32
N TRP A 14 -1.63 9.84 -6.45
CA TRP A 14 -0.55 8.92 -6.09
C TRP A 14 -1.11 7.65 -5.45
N LEU A 15 -2.02 7.77 -4.47
CA LEU A 15 -2.61 6.63 -3.79
C LEU A 15 -3.31 5.67 -4.77
N TYR A 16 -4.10 6.22 -5.70
CA TYR A 16 -4.81 5.46 -6.73
C TYR A 16 -3.88 4.54 -7.52
N TYR A 17 -2.76 5.09 -8.02
CA TYR A 17 -1.79 4.30 -8.78
C TYR A 17 -0.91 3.39 -7.91
N SER A 18 -0.58 3.80 -6.69
CA SER A 18 0.18 2.97 -5.75
C SER A 18 -0.60 1.71 -5.38
N LEU A 19 -1.89 1.84 -5.07
CA LEU A 19 -2.78 0.70 -4.83
C LEU A 19 -2.89 -0.18 -6.07
N ALA A 20 -3.09 0.41 -7.25
CA ALA A 20 -3.15 -0.34 -8.50
C ALA A 20 -1.89 -1.20 -8.72
N LYS A 21 -0.70 -0.60 -8.54
CA LYS A 21 0.59 -1.29 -8.68
C LYS A 21 0.76 -2.39 -7.63
N LEU A 22 0.35 -2.14 -6.40
CA LEU A 22 0.35 -3.15 -5.33
C LEU A 22 -0.53 -4.37 -5.69
N GLY A 23 -1.65 -4.11 -6.38
CA GLY A 23 -2.55 -5.11 -6.96
C GLY A 23 -2.08 -5.74 -8.29
N GLY A 24 -0.87 -5.40 -8.76
CA GLY A 24 -0.26 -5.95 -9.97
C GLY A 24 -0.64 -5.25 -11.29
N TRP A 25 -1.20 -4.05 -11.25
CA TRP A 25 -1.49 -3.26 -12.45
C TRP A 25 -0.25 -2.48 -12.92
N TYR A 26 0.02 -2.53 -14.23
CA TYR A 26 1.21 -1.91 -14.86
C TYR A 26 0.88 -1.14 -16.15
N ASP A 27 -0.38 -0.73 -16.33
CA ASP A 27 -0.88 0.04 -17.49
C ASP A 27 -0.52 -0.52 -18.88
N SER A 28 -0.75 -1.81 -19.11
CA SER A 28 -0.39 -2.47 -20.37
C SER A 28 -1.00 -1.85 -21.63
N LYS A 29 -2.12 -1.12 -21.48
CA LYS A 29 -2.83 -0.43 -22.57
C LYS A 29 -2.61 1.08 -22.58
N ARG A 30 -1.78 1.63 -21.69
CA ARG A 30 -1.37 3.04 -21.63
C ARG A 30 -2.55 4.02 -21.64
N ASN A 31 -3.62 3.67 -20.92
CA ASN A 31 -4.81 4.52 -20.83
C ASN A 31 -4.99 5.13 -19.44
N GLY A 32 -4.11 4.80 -18.47
CA GLY A 32 -4.16 5.30 -17.11
C GLY A 32 -5.39 4.87 -16.30
N ARG A 33 -6.27 4.03 -16.86
CA ARG A 33 -7.53 3.63 -16.22
C ARG A 33 -7.34 2.31 -15.49
N VAL A 34 -7.34 2.37 -14.16
CA VAL A 34 -7.24 1.19 -13.30
C VAL A 34 -8.62 0.54 -13.19
N GLY A 35 -8.71 -0.75 -13.51
CA GLY A 35 -9.91 -1.53 -13.27
C GLY A 35 -10.13 -1.81 -11.79
N VAL A 36 -11.40 -1.81 -11.35
CA VAL A 36 -11.79 -2.01 -9.94
C VAL A 36 -11.18 -3.26 -9.32
N LYS A 37 -11.05 -4.36 -10.09
CA LYS A 37 -10.41 -5.60 -9.62
C LYS A 37 -8.96 -5.41 -9.18
N ALA A 38 -8.18 -4.61 -9.92
CA ALA A 38 -6.79 -4.35 -9.57
C ALA A 38 -6.69 -3.44 -8.35
N LEU A 39 -7.54 -2.40 -8.29
CA LEU A 39 -7.61 -1.50 -7.14
C LEU A 39 -7.99 -2.25 -5.86
N TRP A 40 -9.01 -3.12 -5.93
CA TRP A 40 -9.44 -3.95 -4.81
C TRP A 40 -8.37 -4.92 -4.33
N LYS A 41 -7.66 -5.59 -5.24
CA LYS A 41 -6.52 -6.45 -4.90
C LYS A 41 -5.42 -5.68 -4.17
N GLY A 42 -5.11 -4.47 -4.64
CA GLY A 42 -4.15 -3.59 -3.99
C GLY A 42 -4.59 -3.18 -2.58
N TRP A 43 -5.86 -2.81 -2.44
CA TRP A 43 -6.45 -2.44 -1.15
C TRP A 43 -6.39 -3.59 -0.14
N LEU A 44 -6.83 -4.80 -0.50
CA LEU A 44 -6.76 -5.96 0.40
C LEU A 44 -5.33 -6.24 0.84
N LYS A 45 -4.38 -6.24 -0.11
CA LYS A 45 -2.97 -6.46 0.21
C LYS A 45 -2.39 -5.39 1.13
N LEU A 46 -2.82 -4.12 0.99
CA LEU A 46 -2.42 -3.06 1.90
C LEU A 46 -3.00 -3.28 3.30
N ALA A 47 -4.28 -3.65 3.40
CA ALA A 47 -4.94 -3.94 4.68
C ALA A 47 -4.23 -5.07 5.43
N ASP A 48 -3.91 -6.18 4.75
CA ASP A 48 -3.18 -7.32 5.32
C ASP A 48 -1.80 -6.91 5.85
N MET A 49 -1.10 -6.04 5.12
CA MET A 49 0.22 -5.53 5.53
C MET A 49 0.13 -4.63 6.76
N VAL A 50 -0.88 -3.78 6.85
CA VAL A 50 -1.11 -2.90 8.00
C VAL A 50 -1.44 -3.73 9.24
N GLU A 51 -2.40 -4.66 9.13
CA GLU A 51 -2.76 -5.55 10.24
C GLU A 51 -1.55 -6.36 10.73
N SER A 52 -0.76 -6.92 9.81
CA SER A 52 0.46 -7.65 10.16
C SER A 52 1.50 -6.78 10.87
N ALA A 53 1.67 -5.53 10.45
CA ALA A 53 2.59 -4.60 11.10
C ALA A 53 2.13 -4.21 12.50
N GLU A 54 0.83 -3.95 12.69
CA GLU A 54 0.22 -3.65 13.98
C GLU A 54 0.36 -4.84 14.95
N LEU A 55 0.13 -6.06 14.47
CA LEU A 55 0.34 -7.28 15.25
C LEU A 55 1.78 -7.42 15.73
N LEU A 56 2.76 -7.17 14.85
CA LEU A 56 4.18 -7.23 15.23
C LEU A 56 4.54 -6.17 16.28
N ILE A 57 4.01 -4.95 16.16
CA ILE A 57 4.22 -3.89 17.16
C ILE A 57 3.64 -4.32 18.52
N SER A 58 2.44 -4.91 18.53
CA SER A 58 1.77 -5.42 19.74
C SER A 58 2.57 -6.54 20.42
N ILE A 59 3.09 -7.50 19.65
CA ILE A 59 3.93 -8.59 20.17
C ILE A 59 5.20 -8.00 20.81
N GLN A 60 5.89 -7.08 20.14
CA GLN A 60 7.10 -6.44 20.65
C GLN A 60 6.87 -5.63 21.94
N GLN A 61 5.69 -5.04 22.11
CA GLN A 61 5.33 -4.33 23.34
C GLN A 61 5.10 -5.31 24.50
N THR A 62 4.49 -6.46 24.20
CA THR A 62 4.23 -7.51 25.19
C THR A 62 5.53 -8.17 25.67
N GLU A 63 6.49 -8.42 24.78
CA GLU A 63 7.79 -9.03 25.12
C GLU A 63 8.71 -8.13 25.95
N LYS A 64 8.46 -6.81 25.97
CA LYS A 64 9.26 -5.85 26.75
C LYS A 64 8.76 -5.67 28.19
N LEU A 65 7.63 -6.29 28.54
CA LEU A 65 7.06 -6.34 29.89
C LEU A 65 7.54 -7.59 30.64
#